data_AF-A0A167DVE7-F1
#
_entry.id   AF-A0A167DVE7-F1
#
_cell.length_a   1.000
_cell.length_b   1.000
_cell.length_c   1.000
_cell.angle_alpha   90.00
_cell.angle_beta   90.00
_cell.angle_gamma   90.00
#
_symmetry.space_group_name_H-M   'P 1'
#
loop_
_entity.id
_entity.type
_entity.pdbx_description
1 polymer ?
#
loop_
_entity_poly.entity_id
_entity_poly.type
_entity_poly.pdbx_seq_one_letter_code
_entity_poly.pdbx_strand_id
1 'polypeptide(L)'
;MKIKKINLLLMLNIFLLTIVCTKLYASNTPSPQGNYFLIGTDVDQVYKLSFKPNNQVIVADDFKVPAQWLWQAQQQIMVNFSQPQTRYQFPMSENETYVHQLIGLSFSTNTQEPSEYTQHMQVWHKEAQMVVQTYTLSDQGLLVKQRQLKKWQTQLVNTTWEIANFDEVTHAEVDWFKASSSASVTFHEDGKGTVNHWDNTQSDLTWKLTGKKLVLHYYRNEQNVKLVIRIVENIDDIGLRFVAKQVNKKSKQAKWLSGFMIEKQDVALTDEQIIGQWRKPNGRFHDYYPDQIAVASVANTASKWKLNHLNQLVREKLEHPEQGVVLNCPDNRCYVSCEFFYELLAKKGNTLYIAYHFNSEFYPQGPLKLQGKWIIKVEYDEAFGINDFSRNIFASTAMNLEYQDQIHPYLFQRLPDESGNLVNKVITPEGTGTFSVIEGKLHTVINQQESIFEITEFARDGLSVCQYQSGEHCSLGKQAIFKFDHEAGPYPANQ
;
A
#
# COMPACT_ATOMS: atom_id res chain seq x y z
N MET A 1 39.30 43.61 13.08
CA MET A 1 38.28 43.36 12.05
C MET A 1 36.94 43.95 12.50
N LYS A 2 36.42 44.98 11.81
CA LYS A 2 35.11 45.57 12.09
C LYS A 2 34.04 44.77 11.34
N ILE A 3 33.21 44.01 12.05
CA ILE A 3 32.02 43.36 11.49
C ILE A 3 31.00 44.46 11.20
N LYS A 4 30.69 44.69 9.91
CA LYS A 4 29.65 45.62 9.48
C LYS A 4 28.31 45.13 10.03
N LYS A 5 27.59 46.00 10.74
CA LYS A 5 26.17 45.82 11.09
C LYS A 5 25.37 45.64 9.80
N ILE A 6 25.11 44.40 9.41
CA ILE A 6 24.11 44.11 8.38
C ILE A 6 22.77 44.54 8.94
N ASN A 7 22.09 45.40 8.18
CA ASN A 7 20.85 46.08 8.53
C ASN A 7 19.80 45.10 9.07
N LEU A 8 19.56 45.15 10.38
CA LEU A 8 18.41 44.52 11.06
C LEU A 8 17.08 44.91 10.37
N LEU A 9 17.02 46.12 9.80
CA LEU A 9 15.90 46.62 9.02
C LEU A 9 15.69 45.87 7.70
N LEU A 10 16.75 45.37 7.06
CA LEU A 10 16.67 44.62 5.80
C LEU A 10 16.15 43.20 6.07
N MET A 11 16.64 42.57 7.15
CA MET A 11 16.12 41.27 7.62
C MET A 11 14.66 41.37 8.05
N LEU A 12 14.27 42.43 8.77
CA LEU A 12 12.87 42.65 9.18
C LEU A 12 11.96 42.89 7.96
N ASN A 13 12.43 43.66 6.97
CA ASN A 13 11.67 43.89 5.73
C ASN A 13 11.53 42.63 4.89
N ILE A 14 12.57 41.79 4.77
CA ILE A 14 12.47 40.50 4.07
C ILE A 14 11.50 39.55 4.78
N PHE A 15 11.52 39.52 6.13
CA PHE A 15 10.61 38.72 6.93
C PHE A 15 9.15 39.21 6.87
N LEU A 16 8.94 40.53 6.82
CA LEU A 16 7.61 41.12 6.59
C LEU A 16 7.14 40.89 5.15
N LEU A 17 8.03 40.94 4.15
CA LEU A 17 7.70 40.67 2.75
C LEU A 17 7.28 39.22 2.54
N THR A 18 7.94 38.24 3.18
CA THR A 18 7.56 36.82 3.09
C THR A 18 6.21 36.54 3.77
N ILE A 19 5.91 37.19 4.91
CA ILE A 19 4.59 37.10 5.58
C ILE A 19 3.49 37.75 4.73
N VAL A 20 3.78 38.88 4.07
CA VAL A 20 2.83 39.60 3.22
C VAL A 20 2.59 38.85 1.90
N CYS A 21 3.63 38.31 1.27
CA CYS A 21 3.51 37.50 0.05
C CYS A 21 2.75 36.19 0.27
N THR A 22 2.95 35.50 1.41
CA THR A 22 2.17 34.29 1.75
C THR A 22 0.69 34.60 1.99
N LYS A 23 0.35 35.73 2.63
CA LYS A 23 -1.04 36.18 2.81
C LYS A 23 -1.71 36.64 1.50
N LEU A 24 -1.01 37.35 0.64
CA LEU A 24 -1.53 37.81 -0.67
C LEU A 24 -1.71 36.66 -1.68
N TYR A 25 -0.89 35.61 -1.61
CA TYR A 25 -1.12 34.40 -2.42
C TYR A 25 -2.27 33.54 -1.86
N ALA A 26 -2.42 33.45 -0.53
CA ALA A 26 -3.55 32.77 0.10
C ALA A 26 -4.90 33.45 -0.20
N SER A 27 -4.93 34.77 -0.47
CA SER A 27 -6.17 35.48 -0.85
C SER A 27 -6.63 35.24 -2.29
N ASN A 28 -5.75 34.80 -3.19
CA ASN A 28 -6.08 34.54 -4.60
C ASN A 28 -6.37 33.07 -4.91
N THR A 29 -6.15 32.17 -3.97
CA THR A 29 -6.49 30.75 -4.12
C THR A 29 -7.88 30.52 -3.50
N PRO A 30 -8.91 30.14 -4.29
CA PRO A 30 -10.25 30.01 -3.75
C PRO A 30 -10.26 28.97 -2.61
N SER A 31 -10.77 29.39 -1.45
CA SER A 31 -10.91 28.52 -0.29
C SER A 31 -11.61 27.21 -0.70
N PRO A 32 -11.08 26.04 -0.29
CA PRO A 32 -11.73 24.76 -0.55
C PRO A 32 -13.15 24.79 0.05
N GLN A 33 -14.17 24.79 -0.81
CA GLN A 33 -15.57 24.73 -0.37
C GLN A 33 -16.23 23.44 -0.86
N GLY A 34 -17.07 22.85 0.00
CA GLY A 34 -17.89 21.70 -0.32
C GLY A 34 -17.36 20.37 0.23
N ASN A 35 -17.75 19.27 -0.40
CA ASN A 35 -17.39 17.92 0.02
C ASN A 35 -16.35 17.34 -0.95
N TYR A 36 -15.30 16.75 -0.39
CA TYR A 36 -14.21 16.11 -1.09
C TYR A 36 -13.98 14.72 -0.53
N PHE A 37 -13.31 13.88 -1.31
CA PHE A 37 -12.72 12.63 -0.89
C PHE A 37 -11.23 12.70 -1.12
N LEU A 38 -10.44 12.41 -0.09
CA LEU A 38 -9.02 12.10 -0.22
C LEU A 38 -8.90 10.58 -0.25
N ILE A 39 -8.47 10.01 -1.37
CA ILE A 39 -8.50 8.56 -1.65
C ILE A 39 -7.08 8.08 -1.91
N GLY A 40 -6.55 7.17 -1.08
CA GLY A 40 -5.24 6.57 -1.31
C GLY A 40 -5.19 5.81 -2.64
N THR A 41 -4.10 5.91 -3.39
CA THR A 41 -3.93 5.21 -4.68
C THR A 41 -3.55 3.74 -4.51
N ASP A 42 -2.74 3.45 -3.51
CA ASP A 42 -2.13 2.14 -3.28
C ASP A 42 -2.61 1.49 -1.96
N VAL A 43 -3.48 2.20 -1.24
CA VAL A 43 -4.08 1.77 0.02
C VAL A 43 -5.57 2.00 -0.04
N ASP A 44 -6.33 1.12 0.61
CA ASP A 44 -7.79 1.21 0.73
C ASP A 44 -8.24 2.23 1.79
N GLN A 45 -7.54 3.37 1.83
CA GLN A 45 -7.82 4.47 2.76
C GLN A 45 -8.60 5.57 2.05
N VAL A 46 -9.65 6.06 2.70
CA VAL A 46 -10.41 7.20 2.22
C VAL A 46 -10.85 8.12 3.37
N TYR A 47 -10.70 9.42 3.17
CA TYR A 47 -11.26 10.43 4.06
C TYR A 47 -12.28 11.28 3.33
N LYS A 48 -13.48 11.39 3.90
CA LYS A 48 -14.45 12.40 3.46
C LYS A 48 -14.17 13.72 4.18
N LEU A 49 -13.83 14.75 3.40
CA LEU A 49 -13.57 16.11 3.88
C LEU A 49 -14.77 17.00 3.55
N SER A 50 -15.40 17.58 4.57
CA SER A 50 -16.56 18.47 4.38
C SER A 50 -16.19 19.88 4.83
N PHE A 51 -15.65 20.68 3.91
CA PHE A 51 -15.22 22.05 4.17
C PHE A 51 -16.42 22.98 4.35
N LYS A 52 -16.28 23.87 5.34
CA LYS A 52 -17.26 24.85 5.79
C LYS A 52 -16.61 26.24 5.80
N PRO A 53 -17.42 27.32 5.91
CA PRO A 53 -16.89 28.67 6.15
C PRO A 53 -16.00 28.74 7.40
N ASN A 54 -15.24 29.82 7.53
CA ASN A 54 -14.39 30.11 8.70
C ASN A 54 -13.34 29.03 9.00
N ASN A 55 -12.69 28.51 7.96
CA ASN A 55 -11.60 27.53 8.09
C ASN A 55 -11.98 26.21 8.79
N GLN A 56 -13.27 25.90 8.83
CA GLN A 56 -13.77 24.66 9.43
C GLN A 56 -13.84 23.54 8.41
N VAL A 57 -13.53 22.31 8.84
CA VAL A 57 -13.73 21.09 8.03
C VAL A 57 -14.19 19.96 8.95
N ILE A 58 -15.07 19.10 8.45
CA ILE A 58 -15.40 17.84 9.12
C ILE A 58 -14.69 16.73 8.35
N VAL A 59 -13.85 15.99 9.05
CA VAL A 59 -13.16 14.80 8.52
C VAL A 59 -13.94 13.57 8.97
N ALA A 60 -14.20 12.65 8.04
CA ALA A 60 -14.87 11.40 8.34
C ALA A 60 -14.21 10.21 7.64
N ASP A 61 -14.07 9.13 8.38
CA ASP A 61 -13.63 7.79 7.96
C ASP A 61 -14.59 6.77 8.60
N ASP A 62 -14.11 5.91 9.51
CA ASP A 62 -14.86 5.17 10.52
C ASP A 62 -15.24 6.05 11.74
N PHE A 63 -14.56 7.19 11.89
CA PHE A 63 -14.90 8.27 12.80
C PHE A 63 -15.50 9.48 12.08
N LYS A 64 -15.93 10.48 12.87
CA LYS A 64 -16.29 11.81 12.37
C LYS A 64 -15.82 12.87 13.37
N VAL A 65 -14.89 13.72 12.93
CA VAL A 65 -14.25 14.72 13.80
C VAL A 65 -14.31 16.12 13.17
N PRO A 66 -14.70 17.16 13.93
CA PRO A 66 -14.47 18.54 13.55
C PRO A 66 -12.97 18.84 13.47
N ALA A 67 -12.59 19.73 12.58
CA ALA A 67 -11.19 20.10 12.38
C ALA A 67 -11.11 21.55 11.87
N GLN A 68 -9.93 22.14 12.01
CA GLN A 68 -9.58 23.42 11.41
C GLN A 68 -8.61 23.16 10.26
N TRP A 69 -8.73 23.92 9.18
CA TRP A 69 -7.80 23.84 8.06
C TRP A 69 -7.08 25.16 7.84
N LEU A 70 -5.83 25.09 7.40
CA LEU A 70 -4.98 26.23 7.13
C LEU A 70 -4.20 25.98 5.84
N TRP A 71 -3.92 27.05 5.10
CA TRP A 71 -2.99 26.99 3.98
C TRP A 71 -1.55 26.92 4.49
N GLN A 72 -0.78 26.01 3.91
CA GLN A 72 0.67 25.96 4.05
C GLN A 72 1.33 26.41 2.74
N ALA A 73 2.67 26.49 2.76
CA ALA A 73 3.45 26.75 1.55
C ALA A 73 3.12 25.72 0.46
N GLN A 74 3.43 26.05 -0.81
CA GLN A 74 3.32 25.11 -1.93
C GLN A 74 1.90 24.56 -2.18
N GLN A 75 0.84 25.34 -1.87
CA GLN A 75 -0.56 24.96 -2.12
C GLN A 75 -1.05 23.71 -1.35
N GLN A 76 -0.41 23.42 -0.22
CA GLN A 76 -0.85 22.37 0.69
C GLN A 76 -1.88 22.90 1.69
N ILE A 77 -2.87 22.08 2.00
CA ILE A 77 -3.80 22.29 3.12
C ILE A 77 -3.34 21.42 4.27
N MET A 78 -3.23 22.00 5.46
CA MET A 78 -3.13 21.27 6.72
C MET A 78 -4.48 21.25 7.41
N VAL A 79 -4.94 20.09 7.84
CA VAL A 79 -6.17 19.86 8.59
C VAL A 79 -5.82 19.33 9.97
N ASN A 80 -6.08 20.13 11.02
CA ASN A 80 -5.83 19.78 12.42
C ASN A 80 -7.13 19.35 13.09
N PHE A 81 -7.16 18.14 13.64
CA PHE A 81 -8.35 17.59 14.26
C PHE A 81 -8.62 18.24 15.60
N SER A 82 -9.89 18.43 15.96
CA SER A 82 -10.26 18.98 17.27
C SER A 82 -9.96 18.01 18.42
N GLN A 83 -9.84 16.72 18.12
CA GLN A 83 -9.45 15.67 19.05
C GLN A 83 -8.76 14.51 18.29
N PRO A 84 -7.75 13.84 18.88
CA PRO A 84 -7.09 12.68 18.28
C PRO A 84 -8.08 11.54 17.98
N GLN A 85 -7.85 10.79 16.90
CA GLN A 85 -8.68 9.65 16.50
C GLN A 85 -7.86 8.36 16.55
N THR A 86 -8.25 7.41 17.39
CA THR A 86 -7.58 6.12 17.49
C THR A 86 -7.61 5.37 16.17
N ARG A 87 -6.45 4.89 15.71
CA ARG A 87 -6.30 4.04 14.52
C ARG A 87 -6.08 2.59 14.90
N TYR A 88 -5.17 2.34 15.84
CA TYR A 88 -4.87 1.01 16.35
C TYR A 88 -4.24 1.10 17.75
N GLN A 89 -4.21 -0.02 18.45
CA GLN A 89 -3.67 -0.15 19.81
C GLN A 89 -2.71 -1.34 19.83
N PHE A 90 -1.57 -1.16 20.49
CA PHE A 90 -0.58 -2.22 20.73
C PHE A 90 -0.44 -2.45 22.24
N PRO A 91 -0.95 -3.58 22.76
CA PRO A 91 -0.62 -4.02 24.10
C PRO A 91 0.82 -4.57 24.10
N MET A 92 1.72 -3.94 24.85
CA MET A 92 3.11 -4.39 25.03
C MET A 92 3.25 -5.33 26.23
N SER A 93 2.47 -5.11 27.28
CA SER A 93 2.37 -5.98 28.47
C SER A 93 1.01 -5.83 29.14
N GLU A 94 0.74 -6.58 30.22
CA GLU A 94 -0.55 -6.54 30.93
C GLU A 94 -1.00 -5.14 31.35
N ASN A 95 -0.06 -4.21 31.59
CA ASN A 95 -0.34 -2.84 32.03
C ASN A 95 0.31 -1.77 31.15
N GLU A 96 0.60 -2.09 29.88
CA GLU A 96 1.25 -1.15 28.97
C GLU A 96 0.60 -1.22 27.60
N THR A 97 -0.17 -0.18 27.27
CA THR A 97 -0.86 -0.06 25.99
C THR A 97 -0.48 1.24 25.30
N TYR A 98 0.04 1.12 24.09
CA TYR A 98 0.30 2.25 23.20
C TYR A 98 -0.83 2.41 22.18
N VAL A 99 -1.40 3.60 22.10
CA VAL A 99 -2.51 3.93 21.21
C VAL A 99 -2.00 4.87 20.13
N HIS A 100 -2.03 4.42 18.88
CA HIS A 100 -1.67 5.26 17.73
C HIS A 100 -2.90 6.04 17.29
N GLN A 101 -2.79 7.36 17.27
CA GLN A 101 -3.89 8.29 17.02
C GLN A 101 -3.56 9.23 15.87
N LEU A 102 -4.51 9.39 14.96
CA LEU A 102 -4.47 10.38 13.89
C LEU A 102 -4.90 11.74 14.45
N ILE A 103 -4.05 12.75 14.30
CA ILE A 103 -4.26 14.12 14.81
C ILE A 103 -4.45 15.15 13.69
N GLY A 104 -4.09 14.80 12.45
CA GLY A 104 -4.26 15.69 11.32
C GLY A 104 -3.91 15.07 9.98
N LEU A 105 -4.17 15.82 8.92
CA LEU A 105 -3.88 15.45 7.54
C LEU A 105 -3.27 16.67 6.83
N SER A 106 -2.24 16.47 6.01
CA SER A 106 -1.81 17.48 5.03
C SER A 106 -1.86 16.92 3.61
N PHE A 107 -2.29 17.72 2.64
CA PHE A 107 -2.42 17.28 1.25
C PHE A 107 -2.40 18.46 0.28
N SER A 108 -2.02 18.20 -0.96
CA SER A 108 -2.13 19.17 -2.06
C SER A 108 -3.59 19.36 -2.49
N THR A 109 -3.89 20.55 -3.00
CA THR A 109 -5.19 20.84 -3.62
C THR A 109 -5.30 20.43 -5.09
N ASN A 110 -4.24 19.84 -5.65
CA ASN A 110 -4.32 19.26 -6.98
C ASN A 110 -5.38 18.13 -6.98
N THR A 111 -6.40 18.29 -7.83
CA THR A 111 -7.51 17.33 -7.95
C THR A 111 -7.45 16.50 -9.23
N GLN A 112 -6.46 16.78 -10.10
CA GLN A 112 -6.35 16.14 -11.41
C GLN A 112 -5.48 14.90 -11.36
N GLU A 113 -4.42 14.92 -10.55
CA GLU A 113 -3.44 13.84 -10.47
C GLU A 113 -3.25 13.40 -9.02
N PRO A 114 -2.83 12.13 -8.79
CA PRO A 114 -2.32 11.70 -7.50
C PRO A 114 -1.23 12.63 -6.99
N SER A 115 -1.28 12.94 -5.70
CA SER A 115 -0.27 13.73 -5.01
C SER A 115 -0.02 13.15 -3.63
N GLU A 116 1.14 13.46 -3.07
CA GLU A 116 1.45 13.05 -1.71
C GLU A 116 0.47 13.70 -0.72
N TYR A 117 -0.06 12.89 0.20
CA TYR A 117 -0.69 13.35 1.41
C TYR A 117 0.00 12.73 2.62
N THR A 118 -0.04 13.44 3.74
CA THR A 118 0.60 13.04 4.97
C THR A 118 -0.43 12.91 6.08
N GLN A 119 -0.39 11.79 6.77
CA GLN A 119 -1.10 11.55 8.02
C GLN A 119 -0.21 11.99 9.18
N HIS A 120 -0.73 12.85 10.05
CA HIS A 120 -0.03 13.28 11.26
C HIS A 120 -0.51 12.44 12.42
N MET A 121 0.42 11.73 13.04
CA MET A 121 0.14 10.70 14.04
C MET A 121 0.78 11.06 15.38
N GLN A 122 0.16 10.58 16.45
CA GLN A 122 0.77 10.54 17.79
C GLN A 122 0.63 9.16 18.41
N VAL A 123 1.55 8.82 19.30
CA VAL A 123 1.48 7.63 20.15
C VAL A 123 1.15 8.11 21.56
N TRP A 124 0.05 7.61 22.10
CA TRP A 124 -0.43 7.91 23.44
C TRP A 124 -0.28 6.68 24.32
N HIS A 125 0.47 6.81 25.41
CA HIS A 125 0.59 5.76 26.42
C HIS A 125 -0.66 5.82 27.30
N LYS A 126 -1.47 4.76 27.25
CA LYS A 126 -2.80 4.72 27.85
C LYS A 126 -2.75 4.82 29.37
N GLU A 127 -1.89 4.06 30.02
CA GLU A 127 -1.82 4.00 31.49
C GLU A 127 -1.16 5.24 32.07
N ALA A 128 -0.08 5.75 31.44
CA ALA A 128 0.59 6.99 31.83
C ALA A 128 -0.16 8.27 31.40
N GLN A 129 -1.22 8.15 30.58
CA GLN A 129 -2.06 9.25 30.10
C GLN A 129 -1.28 10.37 29.37
N MET A 130 -0.20 10.03 28.66
CA MET A 130 0.67 11.01 28.01
C MET A 130 1.00 10.66 26.56
N VAL A 131 1.28 11.69 25.76
CA VAL A 131 1.84 11.52 24.42
C VAL A 131 3.32 11.22 24.57
N VAL A 132 3.76 10.10 24.00
CA VAL A 132 5.16 9.67 24.06
C VAL A 132 5.92 10.00 22.77
N GLN A 133 5.21 10.09 21.65
CA GLN A 133 5.81 10.31 20.34
C GLN A 133 4.82 10.92 19.35
N THR A 134 5.32 11.68 18.39
CA THR A 134 4.57 12.13 17.21
C THR A 134 5.35 11.80 15.96
N TYR A 135 4.69 11.35 14.90
CA TYR A 135 5.33 10.96 13.65
C TYR A 135 4.39 11.21 12.47
N THR A 136 4.90 11.05 11.26
CA THR A 136 4.11 11.23 10.04
C THR A 136 4.18 10.00 9.13
N LEU A 137 3.10 9.76 8.39
CA LEU A 137 3.04 8.74 7.34
C LEU A 137 2.65 9.42 6.04
N SER A 138 3.51 9.37 5.02
CA SER A 138 3.22 9.90 3.69
C SER A 138 2.77 8.79 2.75
N ASP A 139 1.70 9.06 2.02
CA ASP A 139 1.11 8.18 1.01
C ASP A 139 0.75 8.97 -0.25
N GLN A 140 0.51 8.28 -1.36
CA GLN A 140 -0.06 8.90 -2.57
C GLN A 140 -1.58 8.84 -2.53
N GLY A 141 -2.23 9.95 -2.90
CA GLY A 141 -3.68 10.05 -2.86
C GLY A 141 -4.26 11.02 -3.89
N LEU A 142 -5.52 10.77 -4.24
CA LEU A 142 -6.30 11.59 -5.15
C LEU A 142 -7.35 12.38 -4.37
N LEU A 143 -7.33 13.71 -4.49
CA LEU A 143 -8.35 14.58 -3.93
C LEU A 143 -9.46 14.84 -4.95
N VAL A 144 -10.67 14.34 -4.70
CA VAL A 144 -11.79 14.45 -5.65
C VAL A 144 -12.96 15.22 -5.05
N LYS A 145 -13.48 16.24 -5.75
CA LYS A 145 -14.74 16.89 -5.34
C LYS A 145 -15.90 15.92 -5.51
N GLN A 146 -16.74 15.78 -4.48
CA GLN A 146 -17.91 14.89 -4.53
C GLN A 146 -18.85 15.19 -5.72
N ARG A 147 -18.94 16.44 -6.19
CA ARG A 147 -19.76 16.82 -7.34
C ARG A 147 -19.19 16.33 -8.68
N GLN A 148 -17.87 16.16 -8.76
CA GLN A 148 -17.13 15.71 -9.95
C GLN A 148 -17.13 14.17 -10.10
N LEU A 149 -17.59 13.42 -9.09
CA LEU A 149 -17.78 11.98 -9.19
C LEU A 149 -18.62 11.61 -10.42
N LYS A 150 -18.27 10.49 -11.04
CA LYS A 150 -18.85 10.07 -12.33
C LYS A 150 -20.30 9.58 -12.14
N LYS A 151 -21.05 9.58 -13.25
CA LYS A 151 -22.37 8.95 -13.30
C LYS A 151 -22.18 7.45 -13.53
N TRP A 152 -23.15 6.66 -13.08
CA TRP A 152 -23.19 5.24 -13.40
C TRP A 152 -23.54 5.06 -14.87
N GLN A 153 -22.70 4.35 -15.61
CA GLN A 153 -22.89 4.04 -17.02
C GLN A 153 -22.81 2.52 -17.30
N THR A 154 -22.26 1.76 -16.35
CA THR A 154 -22.03 0.32 -16.45
C THR A 154 -23.33 -0.47 -16.24
N GLN A 155 -23.53 -1.50 -17.06
CA GLN A 155 -24.61 -2.47 -16.91
C GLN A 155 -24.25 -3.47 -15.79
N LEU A 156 -25.08 -3.55 -14.77
CA LEU A 156 -24.85 -4.42 -13.61
C LEU A 156 -25.48 -5.81 -13.73
N VAL A 157 -26.59 -5.87 -14.47
CA VAL A 157 -27.51 -6.99 -14.44
C VAL A 157 -26.97 -8.17 -15.23
N ASN A 158 -27.21 -9.38 -14.73
CA ASN A 158 -26.82 -10.67 -15.33
C ASN A 158 -25.31 -10.86 -15.42
N THR A 159 -24.55 -10.09 -14.65
CA THR A 159 -23.11 -10.21 -14.50
C THR A 159 -22.75 -10.35 -13.03
N THR A 160 -21.61 -11.00 -12.78
CA THR A 160 -21.05 -11.16 -11.44
C THR A 160 -19.93 -10.15 -11.27
N TRP A 161 -19.91 -9.48 -10.12
CA TRP A 161 -18.97 -8.42 -9.79
C TRP A 161 -18.21 -8.79 -8.53
N GLU A 162 -16.88 -8.73 -8.59
CA GLU A 162 -16.09 -8.74 -7.36
C GLU A 162 -16.00 -7.30 -6.84
N ILE A 163 -16.41 -7.07 -5.59
CA ILE A 163 -16.40 -5.74 -4.96
C ILE A 163 -15.42 -5.76 -3.79
N ALA A 164 -14.39 -4.92 -3.85
CA ALA A 164 -13.40 -4.78 -2.78
C ALA A 164 -14.02 -4.26 -1.48
N ASN A 165 -13.44 -4.66 -0.33
CA ASN A 165 -13.80 -4.16 1.00
C ASN A 165 -15.31 -4.28 1.32
N PHE A 166 -15.93 -5.37 0.87
CA PHE A 166 -17.36 -5.61 1.00
C PHE A 166 -17.73 -6.34 2.29
N ASP A 167 -16.90 -7.29 2.71
CA ASP A 167 -17.09 -8.14 3.89
C ASP A 167 -15.88 -8.08 4.83
N GLU A 168 -16.02 -8.64 6.03
CA GLU A 168 -14.96 -8.75 7.03
C GLU A 168 -14.71 -10.23 7.36
N VAL A 169 -13.46 -10.67 7.23
CA VAL A 169 -13.02 -11.99 7.67
C VAL A 169 -12.84 -11.98 9.18
N THR A 170 -13.46 -12.94 9.84
CA THR A 170 -13.38 -13.16 11.30
C THR A 170 -13.30 -14.66 11.56
N HIS A 171 -12.57 -15.07 12.60
CA HIS A 171 -12.51 -16.46 13.03
C HIS A 171 -12.96 -16.54 14.49
N ALA A 172 -13.87 -17.47 14.81
CA ALA A 172 -14.47 -17.57 16.14
C ALA A 172 -13.46 -17.93 17.25
N GLU A 173 -12.36 -18.57 16.87
CA GLU A 173 -11.26 -18.94 17.75
C GLU A 173 -10.19 -17.84 17.88
N VAL A 174 -10.29 -16.77 17.07
CA VAL A 174 -9.33 -15.66 17.04
C VAL A 174 -10.09 -14.32 17.06
N ASP A 175 -10.69 -14.01 18.21
CA ASP A 175 -11.56 -12.83 18.37
C ASP A 175 -10.89 -11.48 18.04
N TRP A 176 -9.56 -11.41 18.12
CA TRP A 176 -8.79 -10.22 17.78
C TRP A 176 -8.59 -10.05 16.27
N PHE A 177 -8.75 -11.12 15.47
CA PHE A 177 -8.49 -11.08 14.05
C PHE A 177 -9.67 -10.56 13.25
N LYS A 178 -9.43 -9.48 12.51
CA LYS A 178 -10.36 -8.90 11.56
C LYS A 178 -9.60 -8.43 10.34
N ALA A 179 -10.04 -8.86 9.17
CA ALA A 179 -9.44 -8.41 7.92
C ALA A 179 -10.51 -8.08 6.88
N SER A 180 -10.19 -7.14 6.00
CA SER A 180 -11.10 -6.78 4.91
C SER A 180 -11.17 -7.90 3.86
N SER A 181 -12.35 -8.11 3.29
CA SER A 181 -12.58 -9.05 2.21
C SER A 181 -13.38 -8.40 1.08
N SER A 182 -13.01 -8.71 -0.16
CA SER A 182 -13.92 -8.58 -1.29
C SER A 182 -15.01 -9.66 -1.23
N ALA A 183 -16.10 -9.43 -1.96
CA ALA A 183 -17.18 -10.39 -2.13
C ALA A 183 -17.66 -10.39 -3.58
N SER A 184 -18.14 -11.54 -4.03
CA SER A 184 -18.73 -11.72 -5.35
C SER A 184 -20.22 -11.41 -5.28
N VAL A 185 -20.70 -10.51 -6.14
CA VAL A 185 -22.07 -9.98 -6.13
C VAL A 185 -22.72 -10.15 -7.50
N THR A 186 -23.87 -10.79 -7.56
CA THR A 186 -24.67 -10.91 -8.79
C THR A 186 -25.91 -10.03 -8.69
N PHE A 187 -26.20 -9.25 -9.74
CA PHE A 187 -27.36 -8.37 -9.80
C PHE A 187 -28.42 -8.90 -10.77
N HIS A 188 -29.69 -8.85 -10.37
CA HIS A 188 -30.86 -9.23 -11.17
C HIS A 188 -31.73 -8.01 -11.52
N GLU A 189 -32.49 -8.11 -12.62
CA GLU A 189 -33.30 -7.00 -13.17
C GLU A 189 -34.37 -6.48 -12.21
N ASP A 190 -34.89 -7.33 -11.34
CA ASP A 190 -35.96 -7.00 -10.39
C ASP A 190 -35.48 -6.16 -9.19
N GLY A 191 -34.22 -5.74 -9.19
CA GLY A 191 -33.60 -5.00 -8.08
C GLY A 191 -33.16 -5.91 -6.92
N LYS A 192 -33.15 -7.24 -7.13
CA LYS A 192 -32.53 -8.20 -6.21
C LYS A 192 -31.17 -8.66 -6.71
N GLY A 193 -30.48 -9.42 -5.89
CA GLY A 193 -29.18 -9.98 -6.19
C GLY A 193 -28.74 -10.95 -5.10
N THR A 194 -27.53 -11.45 -5.25
CA THR A 194 -26.91 -12.36 -4.30
C THR A 194 -25.50 -11.89 -3.98
N VAL A 195 -25.08 -12.05 -2.72
CA VAL A 195 -23.72 -11.85 -2.28
C VAL A 195 -23.16 -13.20 -1.85
N ASN A 196 -22.03 -13.59 -2.42
CA ASN A 196 -21.23 -14.73 -1.98
C ASN A 196 -20.09 -14.20 -1.11
N HIS A 197 -20.12 -14.57 0.16
CA HIS A 197 -19.17 -14.12 1.17
C HIS A 197 -17.93 -15.02 1.20
N TRP A 198 -16.92 -14.59 1.95
CA TRP A 198 -15.62 -15.27 2.05
C TRP A 198 -15.72 -16.68 2.68
N ASP A 199 -16.71 -16.91 3.53
CA ASP A 199 -16.97 -18.18 4.23
C ASP A 199 -17.88 -19.13 3.42
N ASN A 200 -18.04 -18.85 2.12
CA ASN A 200 -18.94 -19.54 1.19
C ASN A 200 -20.43 -19.47 1.56
N THR A 201 -20.82 -18.64 2.53
CA THR A 201 -22.23 -18.36 2.77
C THR A 201 -22.75 -17.36 1.74
N GLN A 202 -24.06 -17.38 1.54
CA GLN A 202 -24.74 -16.49 0.62
C GLN A 202 -25.73 -15.60 1.36
N SER A 203 -25.90 -14.37 0.89
CA SER A 203 -26.96 -13.49 1.37
C SER A 203 -27.74 -12.88 0.22
N ASP A 204 -29.04 -12.68 0.46
CA ASP A 204 -29.88 -11.91 -0.44
C ASP A 204 -29.48 -10.44 -0.41
N LEU A 205 -29.48 -9.84 -1.60
CA LEU A 205 -29.20 -8.44 -1.83
C LEU A 205 -30.43 -7.77 -2.44
N THR A 206 -30.72 -6.57 -1.98
CA THR A 206 -31.56 -5.62 -2.74
C THR A 206 -30.72 -4.42 -3.13
N TRP A 207 -30.91 -3.96 -4.36
CA TRP A 207 -30.11 -2.88 -4.93
C TRP A 207 -30.95 -1.88 -5.70
N LYS A 208 -30.47 -0.64 -5.76
CA LYS A 208 -31.07 0.41 -6.56
C LYS A 208 -30.04 1.41 -7.03
N LEU A 209 -30.10 1.75 -8.31
CA LEU A 209 -29.39 2.89 -8.85
C LEU A 209 -30.21 4.18 -8.64
N THR A 210 -29.63 5.18 -7.99
CA THR A 210 -30.28 6.49 -7.76
C THR A 210 -29.32 7.62 -8.17
N GLY A 211 -29.40 8.03 -9.43
CA GLY A 211 -28.53 9.05 -10.00
C GLY A 211 -27.07 8.56 -10.07
N LYS A 212 -26.18 9.18 -9.28
CA LYS A 212 -24.74 8.82 -9.22
C LYS A 212 -24.40 7.79 -8.13
N LYS A 213 -25.39 7.06 -7.61
CA LYS A 213 -25.22 6.20 -6.43
C LYS A 213 -25.82 4.83 -6.68
N LEU A 214 -25.04 3.78 -6.45
CA LEU A 214 -25.55 2.43 -6.27
C LEU A 214 -25.78 2.22 -4.77
N VAL A 215 -27.00 1.85 -4.40
CA VAL A 215 -27.40 1.59 -3.01
C VAL A 215 -27.68 0.11 -2.86
N LEU A 216 -26.97 -0.52 -1.93
CA LEU A 216 -27.03 -1.96 -1.65
C LEU A 216 -27.53 -2.19 -0.22
N HIS A 217 -28.33 -3.23 -0.06
CA HIS A 217 -28.92 -3.65 1.20
C HIS A 217 -28.89 -5.17 1.31
N TYR A 218 -28.19 -5.68 2.33
CA TYR A 218 -28.06 -7.12 2.61
C TYR A 218 -27.99 -7.35 4.12
N TYR A 219 -28.17 -8.60 4.54
CA TYR A 219 -28.09 -9.05 5.92
C TYR A 219 -26.89 -9.98 6.09
N ARG A 220 -26.02 -9.69 7.07
CA ARG A 220 -24.79 -10.46 7.33
C ARG A 220 -24.46 -10.38 8.81
N ASN A 221 -24.07 -11.50 9.43
CA ASN A 221 -23.66 -11.58 10.84
C ASN A 221 -24.65 -10.88 11.79
N GLU A 222 -25.94 -11.22 11.61
CA GLU A 222 -27.08 -10.64 12.34
C GLU A 222 -27.33 -9.13 12.12
N GLN A 223 -26.65 -8.51 11.15
CA GLN A 223 -26.67 -7.07 10.92
C GLN A 223 -27.25 -6.73 9.55
N ASN A 224 -28.12 -5.72 9.56
CA ASN A 224 -28.57 -5.08 8.32
C ASN A 224 -27.53 -4.06 7.85
N VAL A 225 -26.91 -4.34 6.71
CA VAL A 225 -25.88 -3.49 6.11
C VAL A 225 -26.50 -2.63 5.01
N LYS A 226 -26.09 -1.36 4.95
CA LYS A 226 -26.34 -0.46 3.82
C LYS A 226 -25.02 0.01 3.25
N LEU A 227 -24.75 -0.30 2.00
CA LEU A 227 -23.58 0.20 1.27
C LEU A 227 -24.03 1.18 0.18
N VAL A 228 -23.41 2.36 0.12
CA VAL A 228 -23.71 3.39 -0.89
C VAL A 228 -22.46 3.70 -1.68
N ILE A 229 -22.34 3.10 -2.87
CA ILE A 229 -21.20 3.17 -3.77
C ILE A 229 -21.34 4.38 -4.71
N ARG A 230 -20.24 5.08 -4.96
CA ARG A 230 -20.12 6.17 -5.94
C ARG A 230 -18.85 6.01 -6.76
N ILE A 231 -18.97 6.27 -8.04
CA ILE A 231 -17.88 6.11 -8.99
C ILE A 231 -16.91 7.29 -8.89
N VAL A 232 -15.65 6.96 -8.68
CA VAL A 232 -14.52 7.88 -8.78
C VAL A 232 -14.04 7.90 -10.22
N GLU A 233 -13.84 6.71 -10.79
CA GLU A 233 -13.26 6.48 -12.10
C GLU A 233 -13.87 5.23 -12.73
N ASN A 234 -14.09 5.25 -14.05
CA ASN A 234 -14.47 4.07 -14.81
C ASN A 234 -13.18 3.39 -15.30
N ILE A 235 -13.15 2.06 -15.24
CA ILE A 235 -12.06 1.23 -15.76
C ILE A 235 -12.59 0.61 -17.04
N ASP A 236 -12.50 1.39 -18.12
CA ASP A 236 -13.05 1.07 -19.43
C ASP A 236 -14.44 0.41 -19.34
N ASP A 237 -14.56 -0.78 -19.91
CA ASP A 237 -15.74 -1.64 -19.96
C ASP A 237 -15.69 -2.79 -18.93
N ILE A 238 -14.67 -2.86 -18.08
CA ILE A 238 -14.43 -4.00 -17.19
C ILE A 238 -14.67 -3.70 -15.70
N GLY A 239 -14.77 -2.42 -15.33
CA GLY A 239 -15.15 -2.07 -13.97
C GLY A 239 -15.01 -0.62 -13.60
N LEU A 240 -14.82 -0.36 -12.31
CA LEU A 240 -14.77 0.98 -11.75
C LEU A 240 -13.99 1.05 -10.44
N ARG A 241 -13.42 2.21 -10.16
CA ARG A 241 -12.92 2.58 -8.83
C ARG A 241 -13.98 3.40 -8.12
N PHE A 242 -14.19 3.11 -6.84
CA PHE A 242 -15.26 3.72 -6.07
C PHE A 242 -14.83 4.30 -4.73
N VAL A 243 -15.70 5.15 -4.20
CA VAL A 243 -15.82 5.41 -2.77
C VAL A 243 -17.21 5.01 -2.30
N ALA A 244 -17.30 4.36 -1.15
CA ALA A 244 -18.53 3.86 -0.60
C ALA A 244 -18.71 4.30 0.85
N LYS A 245 -19.97 4.50 1.23
CA LYS A 245 -20.35 4.67 2.63
C LYS A 245 -21.06 3.40 3.10
N GLN A 246 -20.46 2.67 4.02
CA GLN A 246 -21.10 1.57 4.72
C GLN A 246 -21.77 2.12 5.98
N VAL A 247 -23.02 1.72 6.24
CA VAL A 247 -23.76 2.10 7.44
C VAL A 247 -24.38 0.85 8.06
N ASN A 248 -24.04 0.59 9.31
CA ASN A 248 -24.77 -0.37 10.12
C ASN A 248 -26.10 0.27 10.54
N LYS A 249 -27.23 -0.32 10.16
CA LYS A 249 -28.55 0.28 10.45
C LYS A 249 -28.88 0.32 11.94
N LYS A 250 -28.32 -0.58 12.76
CA LYS A 250 -28.56 -0.70 14.21
C LYS A 250 -27.69 0.30 14.98
N SER A 251 -26.37 0.24 14.83
CA SER A 251 -25.45 1.14 15.55
C SER A 251 -25.40 2.56 14.97
N LYS A 252 -25.90 2.76 13.74
CA LYS A 252 -25.77 4.02 12.96
C LYS A 252 -24.33 4.45 12.70
N GLN A 253 -23.35 3.64 13.07
CA GLN A 253 -21.96 3.86 12.72
C GLN A 253 -21.80 3.79 11.21
N ALA A 254 -20.94 4.66 10.70
CA ALA A 254 -20.66 4.75 9.28
C ALA A 254 -19.17 4.69 9.06
N LYS A 255 -18.76 3.91 8.07
CA LYS A 255 -17.39 3.81 7.58
C LYS A 255 -17.33 4.25 6.13
N TRP A 256 -16.25 4.92 5.77
CA TRP A 256 -15.92 5.17 4.37
C TRP A 256 -14.95 4.13 3.87
N LEU A 257 -15.18 3.66 2.65
CA LEU A 257 -14.41 2.61 2.01
C LEU A 257 -14.07 3.07 0.59
N SER A 258 -12.95 2.61 0.05
CA SER A 258 -12.62 2.72 -1.36
C SER A 258 -12.17 1.38 -1.89
N GLY A 259 -12.11 1.26 -3.20
CA GLY A 259 -11.58 0.07 -3.84
C GLY A 259 -12.06 -0.07 -5.27
N PHE A 260 -11.88 -1.27 -5.80
CA PHE A 260 -12.32 -1.66 -7.12
C PHE A 260 -13.62 -2.46 -7.08
N MET A 261 -14.44 -2.26 -8.09
CA MET A 261 -15.57 -3.12 -8.43
C MET A 261 -15.33 -3.57 -9.86
N ILE A 262 -14.98 -4.84 -10.04
CA ILE A 262 -14.55 -5.42 -11.31
C ILE A 262 -15.56 -6.48 -11.73
N GLU A 263 -15.98 -6.43 -12.99
CA GLU A 263 -16.82 -7.45 -13.58
C GLU A 263 -15.99 -8.73 -13.72
N LYS A 264 -16.50 -9.85 -13.21
CA LYS A 264 -15.88 -11.14 -13.42
C LYS A 264 -16.17 -11.58 -14.86
N GLN A 265 -15.16 -11.50 -15.70
CA GLN A 265 -15.21 -11.97 -17.08
C GLN A 265 -14.96 -13.49 -17.14
N ASP A 266 -15.38 -14.12 -18.23
CA ASP A 266 -15.06 -15.53 -18.51
C ASP A 266 -13.60 -15.63 -19.04
N VAL A 267 -12.66 -15.36 -18.15
CA VAL A 267 -11.22 -15.38 -18.39
C VAL A 267 -10.52 -16.17 -17.30
N ALA A 268 -9.38 -16.76 -17.64
CA ALA A 268 -8.56 -17.57 -16.75
C ALA A 268 -7.09 -17.22 -16.95
N LEU A 269 -6.28 -17.41 -15.92
CA LEU A 269 -4.82 -17.31 -16.06
C LEU A 269 -4.31 -18.49 -16.88
N THR A 270 -3.41 -18.21 -17.82
CA THR A 270 -2.59 -19.22 -18.50
C THR A 270 -1.13 -19.07 -18.06
N ASP A 271 -0.31 -20.08 -18.31
CA ASP A 271 1.12 -20.03 -17.99
C ASP A 271 1.80 -18.83 -18.65
N GLU A 272 1.46 -18.52 -19.90
CA GLU A 272 2.00 -17.36 -20.63
C GLU A 272 1.60 -16.02 -20.00
N GLN A 273 0.44 -15.94 -19.35
CA GLN A 273 -0.01 -14.72 -18.66
C GLN A 273 0.58 -14.58 -17.26
N ILE A 274 1.11 -15.68 -16.71
CA ILE A 274 1.78 -15.70 -15.41
C ILE A 274 3.25 -15.37 -15.60
N ILE A 275 3.92 -16.07 -16.51
CA ILE A 275 5.36 -15.97 -16.75
C ILE A 275 5.73 -14.55 -17.18
N GLY A 276 6.60 -13.91 -16.40
CA GLY A 276 6.98 -12.51 -16.57
C GLY A 276 6.99 -11.78 -15.23
N GLN A 277 7.06 -10.46 -15.29
CA GLN A 277 7.01 -9.59 -14.13
C GLN A 277 5.61 -9.01 -13.91
N TRP A 278 5.12 -9.15 -12.69
CA TRP A 278 3.88 -8.52 -12.22
C TRP A 278 4.20 -7.33 -11.34
N ARG A 279 4.04 -6.11 -11.87
CA ARG A 279 4.33 -4.86 -11.18
C ARG A 279 3.09 -4.28 -10.52
N LYS A 280 3.21 -3.92 -9.26
CA LYS A 280 2.23 -3.09 -8.55
C LYS A 280 2.58 -1.61 -8.73
N PRO A 281 1.60 -0.69 -8.69
CA PRO A 281 1.87 0.74 -8.88
C PRO A 281 2.82 1.32 -7.82
N ASN A 282 2.87 0.72 -6.63
CA ASN A 282 3.83 1.05 -5.58
C ASN A 282 5.27 0.54 -5.84
N GLY A 283 5.59 0.08 -7.05
CA GLY A 283 6.92 -0.38 -7.45
C GLY A 283 7.35 -1.74 -6.89
N ARG A 284 6.50 -2.44 -6.13
CA ARG A 284 6.72 -3.85 -5.82
C ARG A 284 6.47 -4.68 -7.07
N PHE A 285 7.25 -5.71 -7.29
CA PHE A 285 7.12 -6.59 -8.45
C PHE A 285 7.12 -8.05 -8.01
N HIS A 286 6.58 -8.98 -8.79
CA HIS A 286 6.75 -10.42 -8.61
C HIS A 286 7.17 -11.01 -9.95
N ASP A 287 8.33 -11.65 -10.00
CA ASP A 287 8.79 -12.35 -11.20
C ASP A 287 8.35 -13.81 -11.12
N TYR A 288 7.61 -14.28 -12.10
CA TYR A 288 7.19 -15.67 -12.24
C TYR A 288 7.92 -16.31 -13.41
N TYR A 289 8.70 -17.33 -13.14
CA TYR A 289 9.55 -17.97 -14.15
C TYR A 289 8.94 -19.27 -14.69
N PRO A 290 9.32 -19.70 -15.91
CA PRO A 290 8.80 -20.92 -16.54
C PRO A 290 9.03 -22.23 -15.76
N ASP A 291 10.06 -22.27 -14.92
CA ASP A 291 10.37 -23.40 -14.03
C ASP A 291 9.57 -23.38 -12.71
N GLN A 292 8.45 -22.66 -12.68
CA GLN A 292 7.50 -22.60 -11.57
C GLN A 292 8.07 -21.98 -10.28
N ILE A 293 9.11 -21.15 -10.42
CA ILE A 293 9.66 -20.35 -9.32
C ILE A 293 9.10 -18.93 -9.40
N ALA A 294 8.67 -18.40 -8.26
CA ALA A 294 8.19 -17.03 -8.10
C ALA A 294 9.11 -16.27 -7.13
N VAL A 295 9.60 -15.11 -7.55
CA VAL A 295 10.39 -14.17 -6.75
C VAL A 295 9.55 -12.92 -6.49
N ALA A 296 9.02 -12.79 -5.28
CA ALA A 296 8.09 -11.71 -4.91
C ALA A 296 8.76 -10.35 -4.64
N SER A 297 10.08 -10.35 -4.45
CA SER A 297 11.01 -9.23 -4.55
C SER A 297 12.41 -9.75 -4.21
N VAL A 298 13.45 -8.94 -4.45
CA VAL A 298 14.84 -9.24 -4.05
C VAL A 298 15.02 -9.58 -2.55
N ALA A 299 14.07 -9.17 -1.71
CA ALA A 299 14.14 -9.28 -0.25
C ALA A 299 13.38 -10.47 0.33
N ASN A 300 12.56 -11.15 -0.48
CA ASN A 300 11.67 -12.22 -0.01
C ASN A 300 12.11 -13.56 -0.59
N THR A 301 12.07 -14.61 0.23
CA THR A 301 12.36 -15.98 -0.19
C THR A 301 11.54 -16.35 -1.42
N ALA A 302 12.17 -17.05 -2.37
CA ALA A 302 11.48 -17.58 -3.53
C ALA A 302 10.46 -18.64 -3.09
N SER A 303 9.48 -18.89 -3.96
CA SER A 303 8.41 -19.84 -3.69
C SER A 303 8.01 -20.55 -4.97
N LYS A 304 7.40 -21.72 -4.82
CA LYS A 304 6.84 -22.44 -5.97
C LYS A 304 5.45 -21.93 -6.31
N TRP A 305 5.13 -21.93 -7.59
CA TRP A 305 3.81 -21.59 -8.08
C TRP A 305 3.26 -22.66 -9.02
N LYS A 306 1.93 -22.75 -9.11
CA LYS A 306 1.20 -23.66 -10.02
C LYS A 306 -0.16 -23.08 -10.37
N LEU A 307 -0.74 -23.51 -11.49
CA LEU A 307 -2.16 -23.36 -11.75
C LEU A 307 -2.94 -24.52 -11.13
N ASN A 308 -4.01 -24.22 -10.39
CA ASN A 308 -4.94 -25.26 -9.90
C ASN A 308 -5.97 -25.64 -10.98
N HIS A 309 -6.85 -26.59 -10.66
CA HIS A 309 -7.91 -27.06 -11.57
C HIS A 309 -8.96 -26.00 -11.96
N LEU A 310 -8.97 -24.85 -11.28
CA LEU A 310 -9.83 -23.69 -11.58
C LEU A 310 -9.06 -22.59 -12.34
N ASN A 311 -7.84 -22.88 -12.82
CA ASN A 311 -6.93 -21.92 -13.44
C ASN A 311 -6.64 -20.69 -12.56
N GLN A 312 -6.60 -20.91 -11.24
CA GLN A 312 -6.08 -19.91 -10.29
C GLN A 312 -4.61 -20.19 -10.06
N LEU A 313 -3.80 -19.13 -10.08
CA LEU A 313 -2.41 -19.21 -9.68
C LEU A 313 -2.35 -19.41 -8.17
N VAL A 314 -1.66 -20.46 -7.75
CA VAL A 314 -1.42 -20.82 -6.35
C VAL A 314 0.07 -20.76 -6.09
N ARG A 315 0.46 -20.09 -5.00
CA ARG A 315 1.84 -20.01 -4.53
C ARG A 315 1.90 -20.46 -3.08
N GLU A 316 2.84 -21.34 -2.76
CA GLU A 316 2.98 -21.90 -1.42
C GLU A 316 4.25 -21.37 -0.76
N LYS A 317 4.15 -20.94 0.49
CA LYS A 317 5.29 -20.62 1.35
C LYS A 317 5.58 -21.83 2.22
N LEU A 318 6.71 -22.48 1.98
CA LEU A 318 7.19 -23.60 2.78
C LEU A 318 8.08 -23.09 3.91
N GLU A 319 7.91 -23.68 5.09
CA GLU A 319 8.65 -23.32 6.28
C GLU A 319 9.19 -24.58 6.95
N HIS A 320 10.49 -24.55 7.27
CA HIS A 320 11.17 -25.57 8.04
C HIS A 320 11.33 -25.06 9.49
N PRO A 321 10.97 -25.85 10.53
CA PRO A 321 10.95 -25.38 11.92
C PRO A 321 12.27 -24.78 12.44
N GLU A 322 13.41 -25.22 11.90
CA GLU A 322 14.75 -24.76 12.33
C GLU A 322 15.41 -23.81 11.34
N GLN A 323 14.98 -23.79 10.07
CA GLN A 323 15.64 -23.03 9.00
C GLN A 323 14.79 -21.84 8.53
N GLY A 324 13.53 -21.75 8.97
CA GLY A 324 12.61 -20.74 8.51
C GLY A 324 12.10 -21.04 7.09
N VAL A 325 11.90 -19.99 6.30
CA VAL A 325 11.30 -20.08 4.97
C VAL A 325 12.28 -20.71 3.98
N VAL A 326 11.86 -21.75 3.27
CA VAL A 326 12.70 -22.48 2.30
C VAL A 326 11.97 -22.65 0.97
N LEU A 327 12.70 -22.66 -0.15
CA LEU A 327 12.10 -22.94 -1.47
C LEU A 327 11.85 -24.44 -1.67
N ASN A 328 12.79 -25.26 -1.22
CA ASN A 328 12.73 -26.72 -1.25
C ASN A 328 12.95 -27.26 0.15
N CYS A 329 12.13 -28.22 0.58
CA CYS A 329 12.34 -28.82 1.89
C CYS A 329 13.59 -29.72 1.87
N PRO A 330 14.57 -29.51 2.77
CA PRO A 330 15.76 -30.35 2.84
C PRO A 330 15.46 -31.75 3.43
N ASP A 331 14.36 -31.90 4.16
CA ASP A 331 13.93 -33.13 4.80
C ASP A 331 12.39 -33.26 4.79
N ASN A 332 11.79 -34.05 5.70
CA ASN A 332 10.33 -34.24 5.77
C ASN A 332 9.64 -33.37 6.84
N ARG A 333 10.33 -32.37 7.40
CA ARG A 333 9.81 -31.55 8.51
C ARG A 333 9.16 -30.25 8.08
N CYS A 334 9.27 -29.86 6.81
CA CYS A 334 8.63 -28.63 6.35
C CYS A 334 7.11 -28.78 6.29
N TYR A 335 6.45 -27.64 6.45
CA TYR A 335 5.02 -27.50 6.31
C TYR A 335 4.72 -26.23 5.50
N VAL A 336 3.50 -26.14 4.96
CA VAL A 336 3.04 -24.93 4.27
C VAL A 336 2.55 -23.94 5.34
N SER A 337 3.23 -22.81 5.50
CA SER A 337 2.83 -21.77 6.47
C SER A 337 1.89 -20.71 5.87
N CYS A 338 1.94 -20.52 4.54
CA CYS A 338 0.99 -19.69 3.80
C CYS A 338 0.68 -20.27 2.41
N GLU A 339 -0.56 -20.09 1.96
CA GLU A 339 -0.99 -20.33 0.57
C GLU A 339 -1.57 -19.05 -0.01
N PHE A 340 -1.08 -18.63 -1.17
CA PHE A 340 -1.54 -17.45 -1.89
C PHE A 340 -2.30 -17.86 -3.14
N PHE A 341 -3.45 -17.24 -3.37
CA PHE A 341 -4.35 -17.55 -4.48
C PHE A 341 -4.63 -16.30 -5.29
N TYR A 342 -4.55 -16.44 -6.62
CA TYR A 342 -4.74 -15.36 -7.58
C TYR A 342 -5.72 -15.82 -8.66
N GLU A 343 -6.89 -15.18 -8.70
CA GLU A 343 -7.93 -15.42 -9.70
C GLU A 343 -8.03 -14.20 -10.61
N LEU A 344 -7.85 -14.39 -11.93
CA LEU A 344 -8.05 -13.31 -12.89
C LEU A 344 -9.54 -12.95 -12.99
N LEU A 345 -9.87 -11.69 -12.73
CA LEU A 345 -11.22 -11.16 -12.86
C LEU A 345 -11.43 -10.55 -14.25
N ALA A 346 -10.45 -9.76 -14.69
CA ALA A 346 -10.48 -9.06 -15.98
C ALA A 346 -9.06 -8.66 -16.41
N LYS A 347 -8.88 -8.45 -17.71
CA LYS A 347 -7.62 -7.98 -18.32
C LYS A 347 -7.89 -6.84 -19.30
N LYS A 348 -7.03 -5.81 -19.28
CA LYS A 348 -7.03 -4.73 -20.28
C LYS A 348 -5.61 -4.40 -20.69
N GLY A 349 -5.25 -4.71 -21.94
CA GLY A 349 -3.86 -4.59 -22.39
C GLY A 349 -2.95 -5.42 -21.48
N ASN A 350 -1.95 -4.77 -20.89
CA ASN A 350 -1.02 -5.39 -19.94
C ASN A 350 -1.48 -5.30 -18.48
N THR A 351 -2.60 -4.65 -18.20
CA THR A 351 -3.13 -4.55 -16.84
C THR A 351 -4.00 -5.77 -16.52
N LEU A 352 -3.69 -6.46 -15.42
CA LEU A 352 -4.51 -7.53 -14.85
C LEU A 352 -5.22 -7.04 -13.59
N TYR A 353 -6.50 -7.42 -13.44
CA TYR A 353 -7.28 -7.24 -12.24
C TYR A 353 -7.52 -8.60 -11.61
N ILE A 354 -7.00 -8.80 -10.40
CA ILE A 354 -6.89 -10.12 -9.80
C ILE A 354 -7.57 -10.10 -8.43
N ALA A 355 -8.47 -11.06 -8.20
CA ALA A 355 -8.92 -11.41 -6.87
C ALA A 355 -7.81 -12.22 -6.18
N TYR A 356 -7.16 -11.60 -5.21
CA TYR A 356 -6.07 -12.16 -4.44
C TYR A 356 -6.53 -12.46 -3.02
N HIS A 357 -6.24 -13.66 -2.53
CA HIS A 357 -6.36 -13.97 -1.10
C HIS A 357 -5.20 -14.84 -0.66
N PHE A 358 -5.03 -14.97 0.65
CA PHE A 358 -4.11 -15.95 1.19
C PHE A 358 -4.65 -16.58 2.46
N ASN A 359 -4.30 -17.85 2.64
CA ASN A 359 -4.45 -18.54 3.90
C ASN A 359 -3.10 -18.51 4.63
N SER A 360 -3.13 -18.27 5.93
CA SER A 360 -1.94 -18.30 6.79
C SER A 360 -2.28 -18.91 8.13
N GLU A 361 -1.28 -19.48 8.77
CA GLU A 361 -1.36 -19.85 10.17
C GLU A 361 -1.34 -18.60 11.08
N PHE A 362 -1.98 -18.70 12.24
CA PHE A 362 -1.92 -17.66 13.30
C PHE A 362 -0.80 -17.90 14.31
N TYR A 363 -0.30 -19.12 14.38
CA TYR A 363 0.82 -19.55 15.19
C TYR A 363 1.55 -20.67 14.44
N PRO A 364 2.86 -20.88 14.65
CA PRO A 364 3.63 -21.87 13.91
C PRO A 364 3.01 -23.26 13.93
N GLN A 365 2.92 -23.89 12.76
CA GLN A 365 2.28 -25.19 12.50
C GLN A 365 0.78 -25.25 12.83
N GLY A 366 0.12 -24.10 12.93
CA GLY A 366 -1.32 -24.00 13.13
C GLY A 366 -2.11 -24.31 11.85
N PRO A 367 -3.45 -24.42 11.95
CA PRO A 367 -4.28 -24.54 10.75
C PRO A 367 -4.21 -23.28 9.91
N LEU A 368 -4.16 -23.44 8.59
CA LEU A 368 -4.26 -22.32 7.66
C LEU A 368 -5.68 -21.74 7.67
N LYS A 369 -5.75 -20.42 7.81
CA LYS A 369 -7.00 -19.66 7.88
C LYS A 369 -6.94 -18.51 6.89
N LEU A 370 -8.06 -18.23 6.22
CA LEU A 370 -8.18 -17.10 5.31
C LEU A 370 -7.84 -15.80 6.05
N GLN A 371 -6.94 -15.01 5.47
CA GLN A 371 -6.47 -13.76 6.07
C GLN A 371 -7.11 -12.51 5.44
N GLY A 372 -7.96 -12.69 4.43
CA GLY A 372 -8.60 -11.63 3.68
C GLY A 372 -8.60 -11.92 2.18
N LYS A 373 -9.43 -11.17 1.44
CA LYS A 373 -9.53 -11.21 -0.02
C LYS A 373 -9.53 -9.78 -0.56
N TRP A 374 -8.70 -9.51 -1.56
CA TRP A 374 -8.51 -8.17 -2.12
C TRP A 374 -8.56 -8.21 -3.63
N ILE A 375 -8.87 -7.08 -4.24
CA ILE A 375 -8.70 -6.90 -5.68
C ILE A 375 -7.40 -6.13 -5.88
N ILE A 376 -6.41 -6.77 -6.51
CA ILE A 376 -5.14 -6.14 -6.84
C ILE A 376 -5.11 -5.80 -8.34
N LYS A 377 -4.57 -4.62 -8.64
CA LYS A 377 -4.21 -4.20 -9.99
C LYS A 377 -2.73 -4.47 -10.18
N VAL A 378 -2.36 -5.22 -11.21
CA VAL A 378 -0.96 -5.44 -11.59
C VAL A 378 -0.75 -5.10 -13.06
N GLU A 379 0.39 -4.49 -13.37
CA GLU A 379 0.87 -4.31 -14.74
C GLU A 379 1.81 -5.48 -15.06
N TYR A 380 1.51 -6.19 -16.13
CA TYR A 380 2.28 -7.32 -16.63
C TYR A 380 3.34 -6.88 -17.62
N ASP A 381 4.54 -7.42 -17.48
CA ASP A 381 5.65 -7.30 -18.43
C ASP A 381 6.22 -8.69 -18.69
N GLU A 382 6.60 -8.99 -19.93
CA GLU A 382 7.27 -10.24 -20.28
C GLU A 382 8.73 -10.24 -19.78
N ALA A 383 9.32 -9.05 -19.59
CA ALA A 383 10.66 -8.90 -19.05
C ALA A 383 10.70 -9.23 -17.55
N PHE A 384 11.80 -9.84 -17.11
CA PHE A 384 12.09 -10.09 -15.69
C PHE A 384 12.96 -9.00 -15.09
N GLY A 385 12.93 -8.91 -13.76
CA GLY A 385 13.94 -8.17 -13.02
C GLY A 385 13.73 -6.68 -12.88
N ILE A 386 14.74 -6.01 -12.35
CA ILE A 386 14.66 -4.59 -12.00
C ILE A 386 15.72 -3.79 -12.76
N ASN A 387 15.29 -2.69 -13.38
CA ASN A 387 16.14 -1.86 -14.23
C ASN A 387 16.94 -0.80 -13.45
N ASP A 388 16.53 -0.49 -12.22
CA ASP A 388 17.12 0.53 -11.37
C ASP A 388 16.98 0.18 -9.89
N PHE A 389 17.84 0.72 -9.03
CA PHE A 389 17.57 0.62 -7.61
C PHE A 389 16.33 1.46 -7.28
N SER A 390 15.23 0.80 -6.91
CA SER A 390 14.04 1.51 -6.42
C SER A 390 14.02 1.53 -4.89
N ARG A 391 13.45 2.58 -4.29
CA ARG A 391 13.34 2.67 -2.82
C ARG A 391 12.49 1.56 -2.20
N ASN A 392 11.66 0.90 -3.00
CA ASN A 392 10.69 -0.09 -2.55
C ASN A 392 11.28 -1.49 -2.40
N ILE A 393 12.47 -1.74 -2.94
CA ILE A 393 13.16 -3.03 -2.76
C ILE A 393 13.97 -3.12 -1.46
N PHE A 394 14.14 -2.01 -0.72
CA PHE A 394 14.99 -1.91 0.48
C PHE A 394 14.23 -1.69 1.79
N ALA A 395 13.10 -2.37 1.99
CA ALA A 395 12.33 -2.24 3.24
C ALA A 395 13.02 -2.92 4.44
N SER A 396 13.40 -4.19 4.27
CA SER A 396 14.24 -4.97 5.19
C SER A 396 14.87 -6.08 4.36
N THR A 397 16.01 -5.78 3.77
CA THR A 397 16.59 -6.55 2.67
C THR A 397 18.02 -6.93 3.03
N ALA A 398 18.25 -8.22 3.21
CA ALA A 398 19.58 -8.78 3.38
C ALA A 398 20.14 -9.22 2.02
N MET A 399 21.40 -8.88 1.75
CA MET A 399 22.13 -9.26 0.54
C MET A 399 23.60 -9.42 0.87
N ASN A 400 24.30 -10.19 0.05
CA ASN A 400 25.74 -10.38 0.15
C ASN A 400 26.43 -9.72 -1.03
N LEU A 401 27.30 -8.74 -0.79
CA LEU A 401 28.14 -8.15 -1.82
C LEU A 401 29.38 -9.03 -2.03
N GLU A 402 29.45 -9.66 -3.19
CA GLU A 402 30.52 -10.57 -3.58
C GLU A 402 31.50 -9.89 -4.55
N TYR A 403 32.79 -9.96 -4.25
CA TYR A 403 33.87 -9.50 -5.13
C TYR A 403 35.21 -10.13 -4.75
N GLN A 404 35.99 -10.58 -5.75
CA GLN A 404 37.33 -11.17 -5.56
C GLN A 404 37.34 -12.23 -4.44
N ASP A 405 36.37 -13.14 -4.48
CA ASP A 405 36.19 -14.22 -3.50
C ASP A 405 35.93 -13.75 -2.05
N GLN A 406 35.60 -12.47 -1.86
CA GLN A 406 35.15 -11.93 -0.58
C GLN A 406 33.64 -11.75 -0.56
N ILE A 407 33.04 -12.05 0.59
CA ILE A 407 31.62 -11.89 0.87
C ILE A 407 31.46 -10.81 1.94
N HIS A 408 30.71 -9.76 1.62
CA HIS A 408 30.43 -8.66 2.54
C HIS A 408 28.92 -8.57 2.76
N PRO A 409 28.39 -8.91 3.94
CA PRO A 409 26.95 -8.89 4.18
C PRO A 409 26.43 -7.46 4.37
N TYR A 410 25.29 -7.18 3.73
CA TYR A 410 24.56 -5.91 3.83
C TYR A 410 23.14 -6.18 4.30
N LEU A 411 22.70 -5.41 5.29
CA LEU A 411 21.30 -5.35 5.69
C LEU A 411 20.78 -3.92 5.50
N PHE A 412 19.89 -3.75 4.52
CA PHE A 412 19.20 -2.50 4.24
C PHE A 412 17.87 -2.46 4.96
N GLN A 413 17.63 -1.44 5.77
CA GLN A 413 16.41 -1.28 6.54
C GLN A 413 15.85 0.11 6.38
N ARG A 414 14.53 0.18 6.15
CA ARG A 414 13.77 1.41 6.19
C ARG A 414 12.82 1.35 7.37
N LEU A 415 13.31 1.81 8.51
CA LEU A 415 12.58 1.77 9.77
C LEU A 415 12.42 3.19 10.33
N PRO A 416 11.31 3.48 11.04
CA PRO A 416 11.20 4.71 11.82
C PRO A 416 12.35 4.79 12.82
N ASP A 417 12.96 5.97 12.97
CA ASP A 417 13.84 6.27 14.10
C ASP A 417 13.04 6.47 15.40
N GLU A 418 13.74 6.78 16.49
CA GLU A 418 13.11 7.07 17.78
C GLU A 418 12.14 8.27 17.72
N SER A 419 12.31 9.16 16.74
CA SER A 419 11.40 10.28 16.47
C SER A 419 10.28 9.91 15.50
N GLY A 420 10.26 8.68 14.99
CA GLY A 420 9.27 8.15 14.07
C GLY A 420 9.46 8.59 12.63
N ASN A 421 10.58 9.23 12.30
CA ASN A 421 10.92 9.55 10.92
C ASN A 421 11.46 8.30 10.24
N LEU A 422 10.99 8.00 9.02
CA LEU A 422 11.54 6.89 8.24
C LEU A 422 12.99 7.19 7.89
N VAL A 423 13.91 6.39 8.45
CA VAL A 423 15.34 6.47 8.16
C VAL A 423 15.77 5.24 7.38
N ASN A 424 16.55 5.48 6.33
CA ASN A 424 17.21 4.44 5.56
C ASN A 424 18.55 4.12 6.22
N LYS A 425 18.65 2.92 6.81
CA LYS A 425 19.86 2.41 7.48
C LYS A 425 20.46 1.28 6.66
N VAL A 426 21.78 1.25 6.59
CA VAL A 426 22.53 0.11 6.04
C VAL A 426 23.46 -0.40 7.13
N ILE A 427 23.46 -1.70 7.36
CA ILE A 427 24.27 -2.37 8.39
C ILE A 427 25.21 -3.34 7.69
N THR A 428 26.49 -3.26 8.06
CA THR A 428 27.60 -4.08 7.57
C THR A 428 28.49 -4.46 8.76
N PRO A 429 29.38 -5.47 8.63
CA PRO A 429 30.36 -5.78 9.68
C PRO A 429 31.28 -4.59 10.03
N GLU A 430 31.53 -3.69 9.08
CA GLU A 430 32.39 -2.50 9.25
C GLU A 430 31.68 -1.35 9.98
N GLY A 431 30.35 -1.41 10.09
CA GLY A 431 29.56 -0.43 10.82
C GLY A 431 28.14 -0.24 10.29
N THR A 432 27.45 0.72 10.91
CA THR A 432 26.11 1.17 10.50
C THR A 432 26.21 2.53 9.82
N GLY A 433 25.50 2.67 8.70
CA GLY A 433 25.44 3.88 7.90
C GLY A 433 24.02 4.21 7.44
N THR A 434 23.94 5.12 6.48
CA THR A 434 22.68 5.45 5.79
C THR A 434 22.75 5.05 4.33
N PHE A 435 21.58 4.86 3.71
CA PHE A 435 21.52 4.72 2.27
C PHE A 435 20.47 5.65 1.65
N SER A 436 20.66 5.97 0.38
CA SER A 436 19.68 6.69 -0.40
C SER A 436 19.69 6.18 -1.84
N VAL A 437 18.57 6.40 -2.51
CA VAL A 437 18.44 6.11 -3.94
C VAL A 437 18.32 7.45 -4.66
N ILE A 438 19.27 7.70 -5.55
CA ILE A 438 19.42 8.92 -6.35
C ILE A 438 19.59 8.47 -7.79
N GLU A 439 18.68 8.92 -8.68
CA GLU A 439 18.73 8.60 -10.12
C GLU A 439 18.86 7.10 -10.43
N GLY A 440 18.16 6.25 -9.67
CA GLY A 440 18.20 4.79 -9.87
C GLY A 440 19.48 4.10 -9.37
N LYS A 441 20.38 4.84 -8.70
CA LYS A 441 21.62 4.32 -8.11
C LYS A 441 21.51 4.25 -6.59
N LEU A 442 22.12 3.24 -6.00
CA LEU A 442 22.15 3.06 -4.55
C LEU A 442 23.40 3.75 -4.00
N HIS A 443 23.20 4.76 -3.16
CA HIS A 443 24.25 5.45 -2.43
C HIS A 443 24.25 4.97 -0.99
N THR A 444 25.40 4.55 -0.47
CA THR A 444 25.58 4.19 0.94
C THR A 444 26.63 5.09 1.56
N VAL A 445 26.41 5.57 2.78
CA VAL A 445 27.40 6.32 3.56
C VAL A 445 27.65 5.56 4.86
N ILE A 446 28.80 4.91 4.95
CA ILE A 446 29.24 4.13 6.12
C ILE A 446 30.57 4.74 6.60
N ASN A 447 30.68 5.05 7.89
CA ASN A 447 31.88 5.67 8.46
C ASN A 447 32.36 6.93 7.70
N GLN A 448 31.42 7.77 7.26
CA GLN A 448 31.65 8.98 6.44
C GLN A 448 32.22 8.73 5.04
N GLN A 449 32.27 7.47 4.57
CA GLN A 449 32.67 7.12 3.22
C GLN A 449 31.43 6.81 2.38
N GLU A 450 31.27 7.51 1.26
CA GLU A 450 30.20 7.26 0.30
C GLU A 450 30.62 6.16 -0.69
N SER A 451 29.73 5.22 -0.96
CA SER A 451 29.87 4.28 -2.08
C SER A 451 28.60 4.36 -2.93
N ILE A 452 28.78 4.36 -4.24
CA ILE A 452 27.70 4.39 -5.22
C ILE A 452 27.69 3.05 -5.94
N PHE A 453 26.51 2.43 -6.04
CA PHE A 453 26.25 1.20 -6.76
C PHE A 453 25.28 1.47 -7.91
N GLU A 454 25.68 1.06 -9.11
CA GLU A 454 24.88 1.10 -10.33
C GLU A 454 24.61 -0.33 -10.80
N ILE A 455 23.34 -0.67 -11.10
CA ILE A 455 22.98 -1.98 -11.64
C ILE A 455 23.48 -2.07 -13.07
N THR A 456 24.24 -3.12 -13.37
CA THR A 456 24.70 -3.43 -14.73
C THR A 456 23.94 -4.61 -15.33
N GLU A 457 23.50 -5.55 -14.50
CA GLU A 457 22.71 -6.71 -14.91
C GLU A 457 21.86 -7.22 -13.76
N PHE A 458 20.68 -7.76 -14.09
CA PHE A 458 19.82 -8.48 -13.15
C PHE A 458 19.86 -9.97 -13.46
N ALA A 459 20.10 -10.78 -12.43
CA ALA A 459 19.89 -12.21 -12.45
C ALA A 459 18.87 -12.59 -11.36
N ARG A 460 18.24 -13.76 -11.52
CA ARG A 460 17.24 -14.24 -10.55
C ARG A 460 17.81 -14.27 -9.13
N ASP A 461 19.08 -14.64 -8.94
CA ASP A 461 19.73 -14.81 -7.63
C ASP A 461 20.67 -13.66 -7.24
N GLY A 462 20.73 -12.57 -8.02
CA GLY A 462 21.53 -11.42 -7.66
C GLY A 462 21.55 -10.27 -8.68
N LEU A 463 22.21 -9.18 -8.31
CA LEU A 463 22.45 -8.01 -9.15
C LEU A 463 23.94 -7.89 -9.44
N SER A 464 24.33 -7.90 -10.72
CA SER A 464 25.64 -7.40 -11.09
C SER A 464 25.63 -5.89 -10.92
N VAL A 465 26.62 -5.37 -10.21
CA VAL A 465 26.73 -3.96 -9.89
C VAL A 465 28.13 -3.44 -10.10
N CYS A 466 28.17 -2.13 -10.25
CA CYS A 466 29.37 -1.36 -10.39
C CYS A 466 29.51 -0.43 -9.19
N GLN A 467 30.51 -0.66 -8.35
CA GLN A 467 30.79 0.12 -7.15
C GLN A 467 31.87 1.18 -7.43
N TYR A 468 31.59 2.45 -7.14
CA TYR A 468 32.54 3.55 -7.31
C TYR A 468 32.31 4.68 -6.31
N GLN A 469 33.24 5.64 -6.22
CA GLN A 469 33.17 6.77 -5.29
C GLN A 469 32.47 7.99 -5.91
N SER A 470 32.11 8.96 -5.07
CA SER A 470 31.51 10.22 -5.53
C SER A 470 32.40 10.93 -6.56
N GLY A 471 31.82 11.30 -7.72
CA GLY A 471 32.55 11.93 -8.83
C GLY A 471 33.15 10.95 -9.86
N GLU A 472 33.09 9.64 -9.60
CA GLU A 472 33.46 8.59 -10.56
C GLU A 472 32.23 8.07 -11.32
N HIS A 473 32.45 7.07 -12.17
CA HIS A 473 31.42 6.43 -12.99
C HIS A 473 31.78 4.97 -13.24
N CYS A 474 30.81 4.18 -13.70
CA CYS A 474 30.94 2.73 -13.70
C CYS A 474 32.15 2.19 -14.50
N SER A 475 32.57 2.80 -15.61
CA SER A 475 33.74 2.28 -16.34
C SER A 475 35.06 2.35 -15.57
N LEU A 476 35.12 3.11 -14.49
CA LEU A 476 36.25 3.16 -13.55
C LEU A 476 35.97 2.40 -12.24
N GLY A 477 34.74 1.94 -12.07
CA GLY A 477 34.25 1.27 -10.88
C GLY A 477 34.65 -0.19 -10.79
N LYS A 478 34.53 -0.71 -9.58
CA LYS A 478 34.73 -2.12 -9.25
C LYS A 478 33.47 -2.91 -9.57
N GLN A 479 33.58 -3.95 -10.39
CA GLN A 479 32.47 -4.88 -10.62
C GLN A 479 32.26 -5.74 -9.39
N ALA A 480 31.02 -5.94 -8.95
CA ALA A 480 30.66 -6.79 -7.82
C ALA A 480 29.27 -7.39 -8.07
N ILE A 481 28.85 -8.34 -7.24
CA ILE A 481 27.52 -8.96 -7.32
C ILE A 481 26.84 -8.83 -5.97
N PHE A 482 25.65 -8.24 -5.89
CA PHE A 482 24.77 -8.42 -4.74
C PHE A 482 24.01 -9.73 -4.91
N LYS A 483 24.39 -10.78 -4.18
CA LYS A 483 23.61 -12.02 -4.08
C LYS A 483 22.44 -11.86 -3.13
N PHE A 484 21.29 -12.37 -3.54
CA PHE A 484 20.08 -12.38 -2.73
C PHE A 484 20.01 -13.63 -1.85
N ASP A 485 19.40 -13.49 -0.66
CA ASP A 485 19.28 -14.60 0.30
C ASP A 485 18.12 -15.57 0.00
N HIS A 486 17.41 -15.40 -1.12
CA HIS A 486 16.12 -16.04 -1.36
C HIS A 486 16.17 -17.42 -2.06
N GLU A 487 17.35 -18.04 -2.17
CA GLU A 487 17.58 -19.41 -2.70
C GLU A 487 16.86 -19.76 -4.02
N ALA A 488 16.73 -18.83 -4.96
CA ALA A 488 15.96 -19.07 -6.20
C ALA A 488 16.75 -19.82 -7.30
N GLY A 489 18.05 -19.99 -7.10
CA GLY A 489 18.99 -20.51 -8.09
C GLY A 489 19.15 -19.61 -9.33
N PRO A 490 20.10 -19.94 -10.21
CA PRO A 490 20.26 -19.23 -11.48
C PRO A 490 19.07 -19.53 -12.40
N TYR A 491 18.54 -18.49 -13.05
CA TYR A 491 17.69 -18.69 -14.23
C TYR A 491 18.60 -18.88 -15.44
N PRO A 492 18.41 -19.92 -16.28
CA PRO A 492 19.19 -20.05 -17.49
C PRO A 492 18.94 -18.83 -18.39
N ALA A 493 19.97 -18.02 -18.63
CA ALA A 493 19.92 -17.01 -19.67
C ALA A 493 19.80 -17.76 -21.01
N ASN A 494 18.62 -17.70 -21.62
CA ASN A 494 18.28 -18.09 -23.00
C ASN A 494 18.99 -19.34 -23.56
N GLN A 495 18.24 -20.45 -23.66
CA GLN A 495 18.43 -21.37 -24.79
C GLN A 495 17.78 -20.81 -26.05
#